data_AF-A0A3D0SNK2-F1
#
_entry.id   AF-A0A3D0SNK2-F1
#
_cell.length_a   1.000
_cell.length_b   1.000
_cell.length_c   1.000
_cell.angle_alpha   90.00
_cell.angle_beta   90.00
_cell.angle_gamma   90.00
#
_symmetry.space_group_name_H-M   'P 1'
#
loop_
_entity.id
_entity.type
_entity.pdbx_description
1 polymer ?
#
loop_
_entity_poly.entity_id
_entity_poly.type
_entity_poly.pdbx_seq_one_letter_code
_entity_poly.pdbx_strand_id
1 'polypeptide(L)' 'WIPNRFERGDRVTTLRTLTVKGTVAAAISAVGEVMAVIRDSTPIHYHVLFGKRVLRVPEEALEPAITSSSSVLHSLEENC' A
#
# COMPACT_ATOMS: atom_id res chain seq x y z
N TRP A 1 -9.40 18.91 2.93
CA TRP A 1 -8.48 17.92 3.53
C TRP A 1 -8.64 16.64 2.73
N ILE A 2 -7.61 16.17 2.04
CA ILE A 2 -7.72 14.92 1.27
C ILE A 2 -7.28 13.79 2.22
N PRO A 3 -8.18 12.85 2.59
CA PRO A 3 -7.80 11.74 3.45
C PRO A 3 -6.73 10.90 2.74
N ASN A 4 -5.64 10.58 3.44
CA ASN A 4 -4.62 9.66 2.94
C ASN A 4 -4.80 8.32 3.67
N ARG A 5 -4.73 7.21 2.94
CA ARG A 5 -4.73 5.87 3.55
C ARG A 5 -3.37 5.45 4.10
N PHE A 6 -2.28 5.97 3.53
CA PHE A 6 -0.92 5.50 3.82
C PHE A 6 0.03 6.64 4.15
N GLU A 7 0.87 6.42 5.15
CA GLU A 7 1.86 7.39 5.60
C GLU A 7 3.29 6.99 5.21
N ARG A 8 4.21 7.95 5.27
CA ARG A 8 5.63 7.69 5.01
C ARG A 8 6.18 6.68 6.03
N GLY A 9 6.80 5.61 5.53
CA GLY A 9 7.32 4.50 6.32
C GLY A 9 6.37 3.31 6.39
N ASP A 10 5.14 3.45 5.88
CA ASP A 10 4.18 2.35 5.89
C ASP A 10 4.50 1.33 4.79
N ARG A 11 4.23 0.05 5.08
CA ARG A 11 4.48 -1.05 4.14
C ARG A 11 3.21 -1.36 3.36
N VAL A 12 3.32 -1.34 2.04
CA VAL A 12 2.20 -1.56 1.12
C VAL A 12 2.55 -2.64 0.12
N THR A 13 1.52 -3.31 -0.39
CA THR A 13 1.62 -4.28 -1.48
C THR A 13 0.90 -3.77 -2.71
N THR A 14 1.39 -4.14 -3.89
CA THR A 14 0.72 -3.76 -5.15
C THR A 14 -0.40 -4.74 -5.49
N LEU A 15 -1.59 -4.22 -5.74
CA LEU A 15 -2.75 -5.03 -6.18
C LEU A 15 -2.60 -5.57 -7.61
N ARG A 16 -1.74 -4.94 -8.42
CA ARG A 16 -1.54 -5.26 -9.84
C ARG A 16 -0.07 -5.12 -10.22
N THR A 17 0.34 -5.81 -11.28
CA THR A 17 1.68 -5.66 -11.87
C THR A 17 1.85 -4.25 -12.42
N LEU A 18 2.79 -3.50 -11.87
CA LEU A 18 3.15 -2.16 -12.32
C LEU A 18 4.27 -2.26 -13.35
N THR A 19 4.00 -1.73 -14.55
CA THR A 19 5.01 -1.61 -15.59
C THR A 19 5.38 -0.14 -15.79
N VAL A 20 6.67 0.13 -15.90
CA VAL A 20 7.19 1.47 -16.22
C VAL A 20 7.96 1.36 -17.53
N LYS A 21 7.52 2.13 -18.54
CA LYS A 21 8.12 2.13 -19.88
C LYS A 21 8.22 0.71 -20.49
N GLY A 22 7.23 -0.15 -20.25
CA GLY A 22 7.20 -1.52 -20.76
C GLY A 22 8.04 -2.54 -19.97
N THR A 23 8.72 -2.13 -18.90
CA THR A 23 9.42 -3.05 -17.99
C THR A 23 8.60 -3.27 -16.72
N VAL A 24 8.46 -4.51 -16.25
CA VAL A 24 7.85 -4.82 -14.95
C VAL A 24 8.70 -4.19 -13.85
N ALA A 25 8.15 -3.17 -13.21
CA ALA A 25 8.82 -2.43 -12.15
C ALA A 25 8.43 -2.95 -10.76
N ALA A 26 7.21 -3.45 -10.62
CA ALA A 26 6.75 -4.22 -9.46
C ALA A 26 5.76 -5.29 -9.93
N ALA A 27 5.95 -6.54 -9.50
CA ALA A 27 4.98 -7.62 -9.74
C ALA A 27 3.76 -7.46 -8.84
N ILE A 28 2.64 -8.12 -9.16
CA ILE A 28 1.51 -8.23 -8.24
C ILE A 28 1.96 -8.75 -6.86
N SER A 29 1.39 -8.20 -5.80
CA SER A 29 1.77 -8.44 -4.40
C SER A 29 3.23 -8.12 -4.05
N ALA A 30 3.94 -7.34 -4.86
CA ALA A 30 5.25 -6.84 -4.47
C ALA A 30 5.12 -5.91 -3.27
N VAL A 31 5.90 -6.18 -2.23
CA VAL A 31 5.97 -5.33 -1.03
C VAL A 31 6.89 -4.14 -1.33
N GLY A 32 6.42 -2.95 -0.97
CA GLY A 32 7.18 -1.71 -1.03
C GLY A 32 6.96 -0.84 0.20
N GLU A 33 7.81 0.15 0.38
CA GLU A 33 7.74 1.10 1.49
C GLU A 33 7.39 2.50 0.98
N VAL A 34 6.42 3.16 1.62
CA VAL A 34 6.02 4.52 1.25
C VAL A 34 7.12 5.50 1.65
N MET A 35 7.77 6.12 0.67
CA MET A 35 8.82 7.13 0.86
C MET A 35 8.27 8.55 0.91
N ALA A 36 7.20 8.84 0.15
CA ALA A 36 6.57 10.16 0.16
C ALA A 36 5.11 10.10 -0.29
N VAL A 37 4.30 11.03 0.21
CA VAL A 37 2.88 11.18 -0.16
C VAL A 37 2.76 12.41 -1.06
N ILE A 38 2.26 12.22 -2.28
CA ILE A 38 2.05 13.26 -3.29
C ILE A 38 0.57 13.64 -3.33
N ARG A 39 0.25 14.81 -2.78
CA ARG A 39 -1.12 15.34 -2.64
C ARG A 39 -1.43 16.43 -3.68
N ASP A 40 -0.76 16.37 -4.83
CA ASP A 40 -0.83 17.40 -5.87
C ASP A 40 -2.07 17.26 -6.76
N SER A 41 -2.63 16.04 -6.85
CA SER A 41 -3.79 15.71 -7.69
C SER A 41 -4.68 14.66 -7.01
N THR A 42 -5.96 14.61 -7.38
CA THR A 42 -6.87 13.50 -7.03
C THR A 42 -6.95 12.51 -8.20
N PRO A 43 -6.66 11.21 -7.99
CA PRO A 43 -6.34 10.54 -6.72
C PRO A 43 -4.94 10.83 -6.18
N ILE A 44 -4.76 10.70 -4.86
CA ILE A 44 -3.45 10.82 -4.19
C ILE A 44 -2.48 9.79 -4.77
N HIS A 45 -1.26 10.23 -5.01
CA HIS A 45 -0.18 9.35 -5.44
C HIS A 45 0.83 9.17 -4.31
N TYR A 46 1.47 8.02 -4.28
CA TYR A 46 2.51 7.69 -3.32
C TYR A 46 3.80 7.35 -4.06
N HIS A 47 4.93 7.82 -3.54
CA HIS A 47 6.24 7.30 -3.93
C HIS A 47 6.52 6.09 -3.07
N VAL A 48 6.48 4.92 -3.68
CA VAL A 48 6.76 3.65 -3.01
C VAL A 48 8.10 3.12 -3.53
N LEU A 49 8.98 2.76 -2.61
CA LEU A 49 10.24 2.10 -2.92
C LEU A 49 10.00 0.60 -3.05
N PHE A 50 10.13 0.09 -4.28
CA PHE A 50 10.13 -1.33 -4.59
C PHE A 50 11.56 -1.82 -4.79
N GLY A 51 12.10 -2.52 -3.80
CA GLY A 51 13.49 -2.97 -3.80
C GLY A 51 14.47 -1.79 -3.87
N LYS A 52 14.95 -1.47 -5.07
CA LYS A 52 15.89 -0.36 -5.35
C LYS A 52 15.32 0.73 -6.26
N ARG A 53 14.01 0.71 -6.53
CA ARG A 53 13.37 1.63 -7.48
C ARG A 53 12.15 2.30 -6.86
N VAL A 54 12.09 3.62 -6.95
CA VAL A 54 10.93 4.39 -6.50
C VAL A 54 9.93 4.48 -7.65
N LEU A 55 8.68 4.13 -7.37
CA LEU A 55 7.56 4.20 -8.29
C LEU A 55 6.49 5.15 -7.76
N ARG A 56 5.90 5.93 -8.66
CA ARG A 56 4.72 6.74 -8.36
C ARG A 56 3.48 5.90 -8.62
N VAL A 57 2.76 5.55 -7.56
CA VAL A 57 1.62 4.64 -7.61
C VAL A 57 0.40 5.33 -7.00
N PRO A 58 -0.78 5.28 -7.63
CA PRO A 58 -2.00 5.81 -7.03
C PRO A 58 -2.47 4.91 -5.87
N GLU A 59 -3.22 5.51 -4.94
CA GLU A 59 -3.86 4.81 -3.81
C GLU A 59 -4.58 3.52 -4.20
N GLU A 60 -5.33 3.57 -5.30
CA GLU A 60 -6.18 2.48 -5.78
C GLU A 60 -5.41 1.21 -6.20
N ALA A 61 -4.10 1.35 -6.49
CA ALA A 61 -3.24 0.25 -6.90
C ALA A 61 -2.42 -0.31 -5.74
N LEU A 62 -2.56 0.26 -4.54
CA LEU A 62 -1.87 -0.15 -3.32
C LEU A 62 -2.87 -0.72 -2.31
N GLU A 63 -2.45 -1.76 -1.61
CA GLU A 63 -3.14 -2.30 -0.44
C GLU A 63 -2.18 -2.29 0.76
N PRO A 64 -2.68 -2.15 1.99
CA PRO A 64 -1.85 -2.31 3.17
C PRO A 64 -1.20 -3.70 3.14
N ALA A 65 0.12 -3.76 3.34
CA ALA A 65 0.77 -5.05 3.50
C ALA A 65 0.18 -5.67 4.75
N ILE A 66 -0.55 -6.78 4.61
CA ILE A 66 -1.11 -7.51 5.74
C ILE A 66 0.08 -8.12 6.49
N THR A 67 0.72 -7.34 7.35
CA THR A 67 1.43 -7.90 8.49
C THR A 67 0.32 -8.45 9.36
N SER A 68 0.15 -9.76 9.29
CA SER A 68 -0.67 -10.51 10.23
C SER A 68 -0.09 -10.37 11.63
N SER A 69 -0.23 -9.20 12.26
CA SER A 69 -0.52 -9.15 13.68
C SER A 69 -1.96 -9.61 13.84
N SER A 70 -2.16 -10.93 13.68
CA SER A 70 -3.28 -11.62 14.30
C SER A 70 -3.19 -11.33 15.79
N SER A 71 -4.08 -10.46 16.28
CA SER A 71 -4.66 -10.72 17.59
C SER A 71 -6.03 -11.30 17.33
N VAL A 72 -6.11 -12.61 17.49
CA VAL A 72 -7.32 -13.42 17.44
C VAL A 72 -7.85 -13.54 18.89
N LEU A 73 -9.18 -13.41 19.05
CA LEU A 73 -10.11 -13.86 20.13
C LEU A 73 -10.45 -13.00 21.38
N HIS A 74 -11.75 -12.68 21.52
CA HIS A 74 -12.68 -13.12 22.60
C HIS A 74 -14.08 -12.49 22.31
N SER A 75 -15.25 -13.12 22.36
CA SER A 75 -15.73 -14.49 22.57
C SER A 75 -17.17 -14.57 22.07
N LEU A 76 -17.58 -15.75 21.61
CA LEU A 76 -18.97 -16.18 21.70
C LEU A 76 -19.19 -16.58 23.17
N GLU A 77 -20.18 -15.99 23.84
CA GLU A 77 -20.88 -16.49 25.04
C GLU A 77 -21.93 -15.41 25.38
N GLU A 78 -23.19 -15.58 24.96
CA GLU A 78 -24.27 -16.14 25.80
C GLU A 78 -24.48 -15.36 27.10
N ASN A 79 -25.40 -14.37 27.08
CA ASN A 79 -26.43 -14.15 28.11
C ASN A 79 -27.27 -12.90 27.80
N CYS A 80 -28.47 -13.10 27.23
CA CYS A 80 -29.73 -12.52 27.72
C CYS A 80 -30.91 -13.25 27.09
#